data_AF-A0A8J3AQS6-F1
#
_entry.id   AF-A0A8J3AQS6-F1
#
_cell.length_a   1.000
_cell.length_b   1.000
_cell.length_c   1.000
_cell.angle_alpha   90.00
_cell.angle_beta   90.00
_cell.angle_gamma   90.00
#
_symmetry.space_group_name_H-M   'P 1'
#
loop_
_entity.id
_entity.type
_entity.pdbx_description
1 polymer ?
#
loop_
_entity_poly.entity_id
_entity_poly.type
_entity_poly.pdbx_seq_one_letter_code
_entity_poly.pdbx_strand_id
1 'polypeptide(L)'
;MKVEIELKEETIRRIQDYVDYYNTKKRLNNKPANTTVEDIIKASIAIYLDWRINEPPQVIKQGNFKVNSKIREVFEQRDKTQSESAQLCNISKSTMNSIWNGNLPNLENFIKIWLALGKPDIEQLIKYE
;
A
#
# COMPACT_ATOMS: atom_id res chain seq x y z
N MET A 1 -28.86 13.27 4.77
CA MET A 1 -28.94 11.85 4.32
C MET A 1 -28.28 10.99 5.37
N LYS A 2 -28.90 9.88 5.78
CA LYS A 2 -28.31 8.91 6.72
C LYS A 2 -27.92 7.65 5.93
N VAL A 3 -26.69 7.18 6.11
CA VAL A 3 -26.17 5.96 5.49
C VAL A 3 -25.71 5.04 6.62
N GLU A 4 -26.18 3.81 6.61
CA GLU A 4 -25.75 2.78 7.56
C GLU A 4 -24.72 1.89 6.87
N ILE A 5 -23.58 1.69 7.53
CA ILE A 5 -22.44 0.95 6.98
C ILE A 5 -22.13 -0.19 7.93
N GLU A 6 -22.16 -1.41 7.42
CA GLU A 6 -21.74 -2.60 8.16
C GLU A 6 -20.23 -2.80 8.00
N LEU A 7 -19.53 -2.89 9.14
CA LEU A 7 -18.09 -3.13 9.20
C LEU A 7 -17.82 -4.34 10.09
N LYS A 8 -16.75 -5.08 9.79
CA LYS A 8 -16.29 -6.15 10.67
C LYS A 8 -15.95 -5.59 12.05
N GLU A 9 -16.28 -6.33 13.09
CA GLU A 9 -16.03 -5.94 14.49
C GLU A 9 -14.54 -5.60 14.73
N GLU A 10 -13.62 -6.40 14.17
CA GLU A 10 -12.18 -6.15 14.23
C GLU A 10 -11.81 -4.79 13.63
N THR A 11 -12.42 -4.42 12.50
CA THR A 11 -12.17 -3.13 11.85
C THR A 11 -12.64 -1.98 12.73
N ILE A 12 -13.84 -2.09 13.32
CA ILE A 12 -14.36 -1.08 14.25
C ILE A 12 -13.43 -0.95 15.46
N ARG A 13 -13.01 -2.07 16.05
CA ARG A 13 -12.08 -2.07 17.20
C ARG A 13 -10.78 -1.36 16.86
N ARG A 14 -10.16 -1.66 15.71
CA ARG A 14 -8.92 -0.99 15.27
C ARG A 14 -9.09 0.52 15.08
N ILE A 15 -10.23 0.97 14.56
CA ILE A 15 -10.52 2.40 14.43
C ILE A 15 -10.70 3.03 15.81
N GLN A 16 -11.39 2.34 16.73
CA GLN A 16 -11.58 2.78 18.11
C GLN A 16 -10.24 2.95 18.84
N ASP A 17 -9.33 1.97 18.74
CA ASP A 17 -7.99 2.04 19.34
C ASP A 17 -7.22 3.28 18.85
N TYR A 18 -7.36 3.61 17.56
CA TYR A 18 -6.73 4.79 16.97
C TYR A 18 -7.34 6.10 17.50
N VAL A 19 -8.68 6.16 17.60
CA VAL A 19 -9.41 7.30 18.17
C VAL A 19 -8.99 7.53 19.63
N ASP A 20 -8.89 6.46 20.42
CA ASP A 20 -8.53 6.52 21.84
C ASP A 20 -7.10 7.00 22.03
N TYR A 21 -6.16 6.47 21.24
CA TYR A 21 -4.79 6.96 21.21
C TYR A 21 -4.74 8.47 20.90
N TYR A 22 -5.42 8.90 19.84
CA TYR A 22 -5.39 10.29 19.38
C TYR A 22 -6.03 11.25 20.39
N ASN A 23 -7.16 10.88 20.97
CA ASN A 23 -7.81 11.64 22.02
C ASN A 23 -6.96 11.71 23.29
N THR A 24 -6.33 10.60 23.70
CA THR A 24 -5.38 10.58 24.82
C THR A 24 -4.22 11.54 24.60
N LYS A 25 -3.62 11.51 23.40
CA LYS A 25 -2.57 12.45 23.01
C LYS A 25 -3.02 13.91 23.05
N LYS A 26 -4.25 14.21 22.60
CA LYS A 26 -4.82 15.56 22.70
C LYS A 26 -4.99 16.01 24.15
N ARG A 27 -5.50 15.14 25.03
CA ARG A 27 -5.65 15.43 26.47
C ARG A 27 -4.31 15.75 27.13
N LEU A 28 -3.28 14.96 26.84
CA LEU A 28 -1.92 15.20 27.36
C LEU A 28 -1.34 16.56 26.93
N ASN A 29 -1.81 17.10 25.80
CA ASN A 29 -1.40 18.39 25.27
C ASN A 29 -2.41 19.52 25.57
N ASN A 30 -3.33 19.33 26.53
CA ASN A 30 -4.39 20.28 26.89
C ASN A 30 -5.27 20.72 25.70
N LYS A 31 -5.48 19.83 24.72
CA LYS A 31 -6.37 20.05 23.58
C LYS A 31 -7.70 19.30 23.77
N PRO A 32 -8.81 19.81 23.18
CA PRO A 32 -10.10 19.13 23.27
C PRO A 32 -10.05 17.76 22.57
N ALA A 33 -10.52 16.72 23.27
CA ALA A 33 -10.47 15.33 22.84
C ALA A 33 -11.89 14.79 22.58
N ASN A 34 -12.45 15.20 21.45
CA ASN A 34 -13.82 14.92 21.02
C ASN A 34 -13.88 14.17 19.67
N THR A 35 -12.77 13.57 19.24
CA THR A 35 -12.72 12.82 17.99
C THR A 35 -13.49 11.50 18.16
N THR A 36 -14.38 11.16 17.24
CA THR A 36 -15.16 9.92 17.27
C THR A 36 -14.78 8.98 16.13
N VAL A 37 -15.20 7.71 16.21
CA VAL A 37 -15.07 6.75 15.10
C VAL A 37 -15.76 7.27 13.84
N GLU A 38 -16.92 7.91 13.99
CA GLU A 38 -17.67 8.48 12.87
C GLU A 38 -16.88 9.60 12.17
N ASP A 39 -16.17 10.45 12.93
CA ASP A 39 -15.33 11.50 12.36
C ASP A 39 -14.19 10.91 11.51
N ILE A 40 -13.59 9.81 11.96
CA ILE A 40 -12.54 9.11 11.21
C ILE A 40 -13.10 8.50 9.91
N ILE A 41 -14.29 7.88 9.97
CA ILE A 41 -14.95 7.32 8.79
C ILE A 41 -15.25 8.44 7.78
N LYS A 42 -15.85 9.56 8.23
CA LYS A 42 -16.15 10.72 7.37
C LYS A 42 -14.90 11.31 6.73
N ALA A 43 -13.83 11.50 7.51
CA ALA A 43 -12.55 12.00 7.00
C ALA A 43 -11.98 11.06 5.93
N SER A 44 -12.05 9.75 6.16
CA SER A 44 -11.54 8.73 5.23
C SER A 44 -12.30 8.76 3.90
N ILE A 45 -13.63 8.92 3.94
CA ILE A 45 -14.46 9.05 2.74
C ILE A 45 -14.09 10.33 1.98
N ALA A 46 -13.94 11.46 2.67
CA ALA A 46 -13.56 12.73 2.03
C ALA A 46 -12.19 12.63 1.34
N ILE A 47 -11.20 12.04 2.01
CA ILE A 47 -9.87 11.79 1.45
C ILE A 47 -9.94 10.89 0.22
N TYR A 48 -10.71 9.80 0.29
CA TYR A 48 -10.87 8.87 -0.83
C TYR A 48 -11.43 9.58 -2.07
N LEU A 49 -12.45 10.42 -1.90
CA LEU A 49 -13.07 11.17 -2.99
C LEU A 49 -12.13 12.22 -3.58
N ASP A 50 -11.34 12.91 -2.75
CA ASP A 50 -10.35 13.91 -3.20
C ASP A 50 -9.22 13.28 -4.02
N TRP A 51 -8.75 12.09 -3.62
CA TRP A 51 -7.68 11.40 -4.33
C TRP A 51 -8.10 10.77 -5.65
N ARG A 52 -9.39 10.50 -5.86
CA ARG A 52 -9.90 9.67 -6.97
C ARG A 52 -10.92 10.40 -7.85
N ILE A 53 -10.86 11.73 -7.95
CA ILE A 53 -11.81 12.57 -8.70
C ILE A 53 -12.08 12.05 -10.14
N ASN A 54 -11.12 11.36 -10.76
CA ASN A 54 -11.19 10.90 -12.15
C ASN A 54 -11.27 9.37 -12.34
N GLU A 55 -11.34 8.57 -11.26
CA GLU A 55 -11.37 7.11 -11.36
C GLU A 55 -12.72 6.54 -10.89
N PRO A 56 -13.26 5.51 -11.57
CA PRO A 56 -14.49 4.87 -11.11
C PRO A 56 -14.29 4.26 -9.72
N PRO A 57 -15.27 4.37 -8.81
CA PRO A 57 -15.16 3.81 -7.47
C PRO A 57 -14.94 2.30 -7.55
N GLN A 58 -13.80 1.83 -7.05
CA GLN A 58 -13.54 0.41 -6.97
C GLN A 58 -14.35 -0.17 -5.81
N VAL A 59 -15.15 -1.20 -6.09
CA VAL A 59 -15.77 -2.00 -5.03
C VAL A 59 -14.65 -2.65 -4.26
N ILE A 60 -14.38 -2.17 -3.04
CA ILE A 60 -13.36 -2.75 -2.16
C ILE A 60 -13.84 -4.16 -1.84
N LYS A 61 -13.28 -5.15 -2.55
CA LYS A 61 -13.41 -6.55 -2.15
C LYS A 61 -12.61 -6.69 -0.86
N GLN A 62 -13.29 -6.76 0.28
CA GLN A 62 -12.62 -7.07 1.55
C GLN A 62 -12.03 -8.49 1.45
N GLY A 63 -10.73 -8.57 1.20
CA GLY A 63 -9.98 -9.82 1.08
C GLY A 63 -8.50 -9.60 1.30
N ASN A 64 -7.76 -10.68 1.52
CA ASN A 64 -6.30 -10.65 1.48
C ASN A 64 -5.89 -10.24 0.06
N PHE A 65 -5.50 -8.99 -0.13
CA PHE A 65 -4.92 -8.53 -1.39
C PHE A 65 -3.72 -9.41 -1.69
N LYS A 66 -3.81 -10.24 -2.72
CA LYS A 66 -2.64 -10.97 -3.20
C LYS A 66 -1.93 -10.06 -4.16
N VAL A 67 -0.67 -9.80 -3.84
CA VAL A 67 0.18 -8.91 -4.59
C VAL A 67 1.24 -9.78 -5.26
N ASN A 68 1.17 -9.90 -6.57
CA ASN A 68 2.11 -10.71 -7.35
C ASN A 68 3.18 -9.81 -7.97
N SER A 69 4.44 -10.24 -7.87
CA SER A 69 5.58 -9.58 -8.49
C SER A 69 5.67 -9.92 -9.98
N LYS A 70 5.83 -8.91 -10.83
CA LYS A 70 6.16 -9.02 -12.26
C LYS A 70 7.59 -8.60 -12.59
N ILE A 71 8.40 -8.35 -11.57
CA ILE A 71 9.75 -7.78 -11.74
C ILE A 71 10.62 -8.64 -12.66
N ARG A 72 10.54 -9.97 -12.53
CA ARG A 72 11.24 -10.91 -13.42
C ARG A 72 10.86 -10.70 -14.88
N GLU A 73 9.57 -10.71 -15.17
CA GLU A 73 9.03 -10.56 -16.54
C GLU A 73 9.52 -9.25 -17.17
N VAL A 74 9.54 -8.17 -16.39
CA VAL A 74 9.98 -6.84 -16.86
C VAL A 74 11.48 -6.81 -17.18
N PHE A 75 12.32 -7.53 -16.44
CA PHE A 75 13.74 -7.65 -16.77
C PHE A 75 13.99 -8.59 -17.96
N GLU A 76 13.27 -9.71 -18.04
CA GLU A 76 13.38 -10.65 -19.17
C GLU A 76 12.95 -9.99 -20.48
N GLN A 77 11.92 -9.13 -20.47
CA GLN A 77 11.51 -8.31 -21.63
C GLN A 77 12.59 -7.32 -22.10
N ARG A 78 13.60 -7.05 -21.28
CA ARG A 78 14.73 -6.16 -21.59
C ARG A 78 16.04 -6.95 -21.79
N ASP A 79 15.93 -8.25 -22.05
CA ASP A 79 17.05 -9.18 -22.23
C ASP A 79 18.06 -9.14 -21.07
N LYS A 80 17.57 -9.01 -19.83
CA LYS A 80 18.41 -9.03 -18.63
C LYS A 80 18.28 -10.33 -17.87
N THR A 81 19.43 -10.95 -17.59
CA THR A 81 19.52 -12.07 -16.67
C THR A 81 19.36 -11.61 -15.22
N GLN A 82 19.11 -12.56 -14.32
CA GLN A 82 19.07 -12.30 -12.88
C GLN A 82 20.36 -11.66 -12.35
N SER A 83 21.53 -12.12 -12.83
CA SER A 83 22.82 -11.60 -12.35
C SER A 83 23.05 -10.16 -12.80
N GLU A 84 22.71 -9.84 -14.05
CA GLU A 84 22.79 -8.47 -14.57
C GLU A 84 21.80 -7.54 -13.86
N SER A 85 20.59 -8.03 -13.58
CA SER A 85 19.56 -7.26 -12.87
C SER A 85 20.00 -6.92 -11.44
N ALA A 86 20.65 -7.88 -10.75
CA ALA A 86 21.21 -7.66 -9.42
C ALA A 86 22.28 -6.55 -9.43
N GLN A 87 23.17 -6.59 -10.42
CA GLN A 87 24.21 -5.57 -10.60
C GLN A 87 23.61 -4.20 -10.94
N LEU A 88 22.68 -4.16 -11.90
CA LEU A 88 22.03 -2.92 -12.36
C LEU A 88 21.28 -2.22 -11.23
N CYS A 89 20.59 -2.98 -10.37
CA CYS A 89 19.83 -2.42 -9.26
C CYS A 89 20.68 -2.16 -8.02
N ASN A 90 21.96 -2.55 -8.01
CA ASN A 90 22.81 -2.56 -6.81
C ASN A 90 22.14 -3.31 -5.63
N ILE A 91 21.69 -4.54 -5.91
CA ILE A 91 21.03 -5.44 -4.96
C ILE A 91 21.84 -6.74 -4.88
N SER A 92 21.90 -7.34 -3.70
CA SER A 92 22.61 -8.61 -3.53
C SER A 92 22.02 -9.71 -4.43
N LYS A 93 22.87 -10.61 -4.93
CA LYS A 93 22.41 -11.75 -5.77
C LYS A 93 21.37 -12.62 -5.06
N SER A 94 21.52 -12.80 -3.74
CA SER A 94 20.56 -13.56 -2.90
C SER A 94 19.19 -12.87 -2.86
N THR A 95 19.17 -11.57 -2.60
CA THR A 95 17.94 -10.77 -2.60
C THR A 95 17.28 -10.78 -3.98
N MET A 96 18.06 -10.57 -5.05
CA MET A 96 17.53 -10.63 -6.41
C MET A 96 16.99 -12.02 -6.74
N ASN A 97 17.63 -13.11 -6.27
CA ASN A 97 17.11 -14.46 -6.43
C ASN A 97 15.74 -14.65 -5.80
N SER A 98 15.56 -14.15 -4.58
CA SER A 98 14.26 -14.21 -3.91
C SER A 98 13.17 -13.50 -4.74
N ILE A 99 13.48 -12.31 -5.26
CA ILE A 99 12.57 -11.51 -6.08
C ILE A 99 12.28 -12.18 -7.43
N TRP A 100 13.31 -12.76 -8.05
CA TRP A 100 13.21 -13.49 -9.31
C TRP A 100 12.27 -14.70 -9.21
N ASN A 101 12.18 -15.30 -8.02
CA ASN A 101 11.29 -16.42 -7.72
C ASN A 101 9.90 -15.97 -7.22
N GLY A 102 9.55 -14.69 -7.39
CA GLY A 102 8.20 -14.17 -7.16
C GLY A 102 7.97 -13.50 -5.80
N ASN A 103 8.96 -13.47 -4.91
CA ASN A 103 8.82 -12.73 -3.66
C ASN A 103 8.83 -11.22 -3.90
N LEU A 104 8.09 -10.48 -3.08
CA LEU A 104 8.10 -9.03 -3.14
C LEU A 104 9.40 -8.47 -2.53
N PRO A 105 10.04 -7.48 -3.18
CA PRO A 105 11.12 -6.74 -2.54
C PRO A 105 10.58 -5.94 -1.35
N ASN A 106 11.45 -5.67 -0.36
CA ASN A 106 11.19 -4.61 0.59
C ASN A 106 11.21 -3.23 -0.11
N LEU A 107 10.76 -2.19 0.59
CA LEU A 107 10.63 -0.84 -0.01
C LEU A 107 11.95 -0.32 -0.59
N GLU A 108 13.07 -0.50 0.10
CA GLU A 108 14.38 -0.03 -0.38
C GLU A 108 14.78 -0.71 -1.70
N ASN A 109 14.68 -2.04 -1.76
CA ASN A 109 15.01 -2.80 -2.96
C ASN A 109 14.00 -2.53 -4.09
N PHE A 110 12.73 -2.31 -3.76
CA PHE A 110 11.73 -1.90 -4.73
C PHE A 110 12.10 -0.57 -5.40
N ILE A 111 12.46 0.45 -4.61
CA ILE A 111 12.86 1.76 -5.13
C ILE A 111 14.10 1.63 -6.03
N LYS A 112 15.10 0.84 -5.64
CA LYS A 112 16.29 0.59 -6.46
C LYS A 112 15.93 -0.03 -7.82
N ILE A 113 15.08 -1.05 -7.81
CA ILE A 113 14.58 -1.72 -9.04
C ILE A 113 13.79 -0.74 -9.90
N TRP A 114 12.86 0.00 -9.30
CA TRP A 114 12.03 0.97 -9.98
C TRP A 114 12.85 2.06 -10.66
N LEU A 115 13.86 2.59 -9.96
CA LEU A 115 14.79 3.57 -10.52
C LEU A 115 15.64 2.97 -11.66
N ALA A 116 16.19 1.78 -11.48
CA ALA A 116 16.97 1.06 -12.50
C ALA A 116 16.16 0.77 -13.77
N LEU A 117 14.85 0.57 -13.64
CA LEU A 117 13.94 0.33 -14.75
C LEU A 117 13.44 1.62 -15.43
N GLY A 118 13.85 2.79 -14.96
CA GLY A 118 13.44 4.07 -15.54
C GLY A 118 12.10 4.59 -15.03
N LYS A 119 11.72 4.20 -13.81
CA LYS A 119 10.47 4.61 -13.14
C LYS A 119 9.20 4.24 -13.92
N PRO A 120 9.01 2.96 -14.31
CA PRO A 120 7.77 2.53 -14.94
C PRO A 120 6.57 2.72 -14.01
N ASP A 121 5.35 2.63 -14.53
CA ASP A 121 4.17 2.56 -13.69
C ASP A 121 4.27 1.37 -12.71
N ILE A 122 3.86 1.56 -11.46
CA ILE A 122 3.99 0.56 -10.39
C ILE A 122 3.21 -0.71 -10.77
N GLU A 123 2.07 -0.55 -11.46
CA GLU A 123 1.24 -1.67 -11.91
C GLU A 123 1.94 -2.59 -12.94
N GLN A 124 3.00 -2.11 -13.57
CA GLN A 124 3.84 -2.93 -14.45
C GLN A 124 4.77 -3.86 -13.65
N LEU A 125 5.16 -3.46 -12.43
CA LEU A 125 6.04 -4.24 -11.56
C LEU A 125 5.27 -5.14 -10.60
N ILE A 126 4.06 -4.72 -10.22
CA ILE A 126 3.27 -5.35 -9.17
C ILE A 126 1.80 -5.38 -9.60
N LYS A 127 1.15 -6.54 -9.51
CA LYS A 127 -0.28 -6.68 -9.83
C LYS A 127 -1.10 -7.05 -8.59
N TYR A 128 -2.25 -6.39 -8.44
CA TYR A 128 -3.27 -6.75 -7.46
C TYR A 128 -4.18 -7.85 -8.01
N GLU A 129 -4.40 -8.91 -7.22
CA GLU A 129 -5.39 -9.98 -7.45
C GLU A 129 -6.42 -10.05 -6.31
#